data_AF-A0A2D9PPV8-F1
#
_entry.id   AF-A0A2D9PPV8-F1
#
_cell.length_a   1.000
_cell.length_b   1.000
_cell.length_c   1.000
_cell.angle_alpha   90.00
_cell.angle_beta   90.00
_cell.angle_gamma   90.00
#
_symmetry.space_group_name_H-M   'P 1'
#
loop_
_entity.id
_entity.type
_entity.pdbx_description
1 polymer ?
#
loop_
_entity_poly.entity_id
_entity_poly.type
_entity_poly.pdbx_seq_one_letter_code
_entity_poly.pdbx_strand_id
1 'polypeptide(L)'
;MTSKPKLTAHLYLCIALLSTISAEALADTFQLSSGSSLSGKLLNPDQEPRVDYQIKTAFGKITLDAKQVTKVVVKPLVLQQYEESVASLPDTVEAHLDIAKKCRAVNLFAQHDFHLHQVLRLDPDNTYVRQQLGYVKIGNEWRQEDVLMRQQG
;
A
#
# COMPACT_ATOMS: atom_id res chain seq x y z
N MET A 1 8.88 -63.64 -21.81
CA MET A 1 8.31 -63.62 -20.44
C MET A 1 9.36 -63.08 -19.49
N THR A 2 9.24 -61.81 -19.10
CA THR A 2 9.83 -61.12 -17.91
C THR A 2 9.48 -59.63 -18.03
N SER A 3 9.32 -58.95 -16.91
CA SER A 3 8.31 -57.91 -16.68
C SER A 3 8.90 -56.64 -16.03
N LYS A 4 8.44 -55.46 -16.51
CA LYS A 4 8.25 -54.16 -15.79
C LYS A 4 9.52 -53.37 -15.38
N PRO A 5 9.45 -52.05 -15.09
CA PRO A 5 8.26 -51.25 -14.75
C PRO A 5 8.06 -49.92 -15.51
N LYS A 6 6.82 -49.42 -15.36
CA LYS A 6 6.28 -48.16 -15.87
C LYS A 6 6.83 -46.99 -15.03
N LEU A 7 7.43 -45.98 -15.68
CA LEU A 7 7.73 -44.71 -15.04
C LEU A 7 6.48 -43.84 -15.07
N THR A 8 5.81 -43.72 -13.93
CA THR A 8 4.68 -42.81 -13.71
C THR A 8 5.20 -41.38 -13.66
N ALA A 9 5.00 -40.62 -14.74
CA ALA A 9 5.25 -39.18 -14.76
C ALA A 9 4.33 -38.50 -13.74
N HIS A 10 4.90 -38.07 -12.61
CA HIS A 10 4.18 -37.31 -11.60
C HIS A 10 4.03 -35.87 -12.08
N LEU A 11 2.76 -35.50 -12.25
CA LEU A 11 2.23 -34.18 -12.52
C LEU A 11 2.63 -33.22 -11.39
N TYR A 12 3.60 -32.34 -11.64
CA TYR A 12 3.82 -31.18 -10.78
C TYR A 12 2.87 -30.06 -11.23
N LEU A 13 1.70 -30.02 -10.60
CA LEU A 13 0.80 -28.87 -10.62
C LEU A 13 1.47 -27.76 -9.81
N CYS A 14 2.24 -26.88 -10.47
CA CYS A 14 2.71 -25.64 -9.87
C CYS A 14 1.49 -24.76 -9.56
N ILE A 15 1.02 -24.82 -8.32
CA ILE A 15 0.07 -23.84 -7.78
C ILE A 15 0.81 -22.51 -7.74
N ALA A 16 0.56 -21.66 -8.75
CA ALA A 16 0.95 -20.27 -8.69
C ALA A 16 0.18 -19.63 -7.53
N LEU A 17 0.85 -19.44 -6.38
CA LEU A 17 0.41 -18.52 -5.34
C LEU A 17 0.44 -17.11 -5.97
N LEU A 18 -0.65 -16.71 -6.62
CA LEU A 18 -0.93 -15.30 -6.82
C LEU A 18 -1.22 -14.74 -5.43
N SER A 19 -0.20 -14.18 -4.80
CA SER A 19 -0.36 -13.28 -3.67
C SER A 19 -1.13 -12.06 -4.17
N THR A 20 -2.46 -12.13 -4.13
CA THR A 20 -3.32 -10.96 -4.25
C THR A 20 -2.95 -10.05 -3.10
N ILE A 21 -2.26 -8.95 -3.39
CA ILE A 21 -2.03 -7.87 -2.45
C ILE A 21 -3.42 -7.35 -2.09
N SER A 22 -3.95 -7.77 -0.94
CA SER A 22 -5.28 -7.38 -0.49
C SER A 22 -5.32 -5.85 -0.36
N ALA A 23 -6.20 -5.20 -1.14
CA ALA A 23 -6.53 -3.78 -1.01
C ALA A 23 -7.13 -3.41 0.38
N GLU A 24 -7.29 -4.39 1.26
CA GLU A 24 -7.74 -4.29 2.65
C GLU A 24 -6.80 -3.48 3.54
N ALA A 25 -5.53 -3.30 3.15
CA ALA A 25 -4.58 -2.45 3.87
C ALA A 25 -4.98 -0.95 3.88
N LEU A 26 -5.96 -0.57 3.05
CA LEU A 26 -6.38 0.80 2.81
C LEU A 26 -7.83 1.03 3.28
N ALA A 27 -8.28 0.49 4.40
CA ALA A 27 -9.55 0.92 5.01
C ALA A 27 -9.49 0.83 6.53
N ASP A 28 -10.48 1.42 7.22
CA ASP A 28 -10.65 1.11 8.64
C ASP A 28 -10.93 -0.39 8.76
N THR A 29 -10.30 -1.04 9.73
CA THR A 29 -10.47 -2.47 9.98
C THR A 29 -11.22 -2.68 11.28
N PHE A 30 -12.28 -3.47 11.21
CA PHE A 30 -13.14 -3.86 12.33
C PHE A 30 -12.88 -5.33 12.64
N GLN A 31 -12.23 -5.61 13.75
CA GLN A 31 -12.08 -6.98 14.25
C GLN A 31 -13.37 -7.40 14.92
N LEU A 32 -13.87 -8.58 14.56
CA LEU A 32 -15.15 -9.09 15.03
C LEU A 32 -14.97 -10.09 16.18
N SER A 33 -16.00 -10.26 16.99
CA SER A 33 -16.01 -11.26 18.08
C SER A 33 -15.92 -12.71 17.59
N SER A 34 -16.25 -12.95 16.31
CA SER A 34 -16.02 -14.23 15.62
C SER A 34 -14.54 -14.49 15.28
N GLY A 35 -13.66 -13.51 15.44
CA GLY A 35 -12.24 -13.57 15.05
C GLY A 35 -11.96 -13.18 13.59
N SER A 36 -13.00 -12.92 12.78
CA SER A 36 -12.85 -12.38 11.43
C SER A 36 -12.60 -10.86 11.44
N SER A 37 -12.15 -10.32 10.31
CA SER A 37 -11.98 -8.88 10.11
C SER A 37 -12.87 -8.38 8.97
N LEU A 38 -13.36 -7.15 9.11
CA LEU A 38 -14.10 -6.45 8.08
C LEU A 38 -13.40 -5.13 7.76
N SER A 39 -13.19 -4.85 6.47
CA SER A 39 -12.59 -3.60 6.01
C SER A 39 -13.65 -2.67 5.42
N GLY A 40 -13.65 -1.40 5.80
CA GLY A 40 -14.55 -0.39 5.24
C GLY A 40 -14.40 0.99 5.89
N LYS A 41 -15.20 1.96 5.43
CA LYS A 41 -15.25 3.31 6.01
C LYS A 41 -16.32 3.38 7.09
N LEU A 42 -15.97 3.86 8.29
CA LEU A 42 -16.96 4.17 9.33
C LEU A 42 -17.84 5.35 8.91
N LEU A 43 -19.15 5.18 8.96
CA LEU A 43 -20.14 6.18 8.53
C LEU A 43 -20.76 6.96 9.70
N ASN A 44 -20.64 6.44 10.92
CA ASN A 44 -21.17 7.06 12.13
C ASN A 44 -20.07 7.33 13.18
N PRO A 45 -18.94 7.98 12.84
CA PRO A 45 -17.80 8.14 13.74
C PRO A 45 -18.17 8.86 15.05
N ASP A 46 -19.14 9.77 15.04
CA ASP A 46 -19.47 10.63 16.18
C ASP A 46 -20.56 10.07 17.12
N GLN A 47 -21.01 8.83 16.91
CA GLN A 47 -22.06 8.23 17.74
C GLN A 47 -21.57 7.94 19.18
N GLU A 48 -22.20 8.57 20.16
CA GLU A 48 -21.93 8.34 21.57
C GLU A 48 -23.24 8.30 22.39
N PRO A 49 -23.53 7.21 23.15
CA PRO A 49 -22.74 5.98 23.25
C PRO A 49 -22.76 5.16 21.95
N ARG A 50 -21.70 4.40 21.71
CA ARG A 50 -21.58 3.48 20.57
C ARG A 50 -22.60 2.35 20.69
N VAL A 51 -23.59 2.31 19.80
CA VAL A 51 -24.57 1.20 19.73
C VAL A 51 -24.37 0.33 18.50
N ASP A 52 -23.94 0.92 17.38
CA ASP A 52 -23.69 0.22 16.14
C ASP A 52 -22.49 0.80 15.37
N TYR A 53 -21.97 0.01 14.45
CA TYR A 53 -20.99 0.42 13.46
C TYR A 53 -21.64 0.35 12.09
N GLN A 54 -21.85 1.51 11.47
CA GLN A 54 -22.33 1.61 10.11
C GLN A 54 -21.11 1.72 9.19
N ILE A 55 -20.86 0.69 8.39
CA ILE A 55 -19.61 0.52 7.65
C ILE A 55 -19.93 0.48 6.16
N LYS A 56 -19.30 1.36 5.37
CA LYS A 56 -19.30 1.25 3.91
C LYS A 56 -18.15 0.35 3.48
N THR A 57 -18.49 -0.83 2.99
CA THR A 57 -17.56 -1.82 2.42
C THR A 57 -17.60 -1.77 0.89
N ALA A 58 -16.70 -2.50 0.24
CA ALA A 58 -16.71 -2.70 -1.22
C ALA A 58 -18.03 -3.34 -1.72
N PHE A 59 -18.67 -4.17 -0.89
CA PHE A 59 -19.90 -4.89 -1.24
C PHE A 59 -21.19 -4.16 -0.85
N GLY A 60 -21.09 -3.00 -0.19
CA GLY A 60 -22.25 -2.23 0.25
C GLY A 60 -22.14 -1.74 1.69
N LYS A 61 -23.27 -1.28 2.23
CA LYS A 61 -23.36 -0.82 3.61
C LYS A 61 -23.70 -2.01 4.52
N ILE A 62 -22.95 -2.17 5.59
CA ILE A 62 -23.18 -3.16 6.64
C ILE A 62 -23.39 -2.42 7.96
N THR A 63 -24.27 -2.95 8.82
CA THR A 63 -24.45 -2.47 10.19
C THR A 63 -24.12 -3.62 11.15
N LEU A 64 -23.24 -3.37 12.10
CA LEU A 64 -22.86 -4.33 13.14
C LEU A 64 -23.23 -3.76 14.52
N ASP A 65 -23.77 -4.59 15.40
CA ASP A 65 -23.97 -4.20 16.80
C ASP A 65 -22.61 -3.97 17.47
N ALA A 66 -22.54 -3.02 18.41
CA ALA A 66 -21.29 -2.69 19.10
C ALA A 66 -20.62 -3.92 19.76
N LYS A 67 -21.40 -4.90 20.22
CA LYS A 67 -20.89 -6.15 20.84
C LYS A 67 -20.22 -7.08 19.85
N GLN A 68 -20.47 -6.92 18.55
CA GLN A 68 -19.85 -7.73 17.51
C GLN A 68 -18.45 -7.26 17.14
N VAL A 69 -18.07 -6.02 17.49
CA VAL A 69 -16.77 -5.43 17.14
C VAL A 69 -15.90 -5.35 18.38
N THR A 70 -14.73 -6.00 18.35
CA THR A 70 -13.78 -6.05 19.46
C THR A 70 -12.70 -4.99 19.36
N LYS A 71 -12.36 -4.56 18.14
CA LYS A 71 -11.33 -3.54 17.90
C LYS A 71 -11.60 -2.82 16.58
N VAL A 72 -11.38 -1.51 16.58
CA VAL A 72 -11.36 -0.70 15.36
C VAL A 72 -9.95 -0.16 15.17
N VAL A 73 -9.38 -0.39 13.98
CA VAL A 73 -8.12 0.21 13.53
C VAL A 73 -8.49 1.22 12.46
N VAL A 74 -8.51 2.49 12.83
CA VAL A 74 -8.86 3.60 11.93
C VAL A 74 -7.65 3.95 11.07
N LYS A 75 -7.87 4.13 9.77
CA LYS A 75 -6.81 4.61 8.89
C LYS A 75 -6.46 6.07 9.23
N PRO A 76 -5.17 6.42 9.38
CA PRO A 76 -4.77 7.81 9.60
C PRO A 76 -5.34 8.76 8.53
N LEU A 77 -5.85 9.92 8.96
CA LEU A 77 -6.44 10.93 8.07
C LEU A 77 -5.50 11.36 6.94
N VAL A 78 -4.20 11.49 7.23
CA VAL A 78 -3.18 11.86 6.24
C VAL A 78 -3.10 10.85 5.09
N LEU A 79 -3.32 9.56 5.36
CA LEU A 79 -3.31 8.53 4.33
C LEU A 79 -4.61 8.54 3.52
N GLN A 80 -5.75 8.83 4.15
CA GLN A 80 -7.02 9.03 3.45
C GLN A 80 -6.92 10.21 2.46
N GLN A 81 -6.38 11.35 2.91
CA GLN A 81 -6.18 12.54 2.07
C GLN A 81 -5.20 12.29 0.93
N TYR A 82 -4.14 11.51 1.17
CA TYR A 82 -3.22 11.08 0.12
C TYR A 82 -3.93 10.26 -0.97
N GLU A 83 -4.73 9.27 -0.57
CA GLU A 83 -5.47 8.42 -1.52
C GLU A 83 -6.48 9.21 -2.36
N GLU A 84 -7.20 10.14 -1.73
CA GLU A 84 -8.09 11.06 -2.44
C GLU A 84 -7.31 11.93 -3.45
N SER A 85 -6.12 12.38 -3.07
CA SER A 85 -5.26 13.20 -3.94
C SER A 85 -4.72 12.43 -5.15
N VAL A 86 -4.40 11.13 -5.00
CA VAL A 86 -3.86 10.32 -6.11
C VAL A 86 -4.93 9.84 -7.08
N ALA A 87 -6.19 9.77 -6.67
CA ALA A 87 -7.29 9.21 -7.48
C ALA A 87 -7.47 9.92 -8.83
N SER A 88 -7.14 11.21 -8.90
CA SER A 88 -7.24 12.04 -10.12
C SER A 88 -5.91 12.71 -10.47
N LEU A 89 -4.78 12.17 -10.00
CA LEU A 89 -3.46 12.77 -10.23
C LEU A 89 -3.05 12.59 -11.70
N PRO A 90 -2.72 13.67 -12.43
CA PRO A 90 -2.17 13.57 -13.77
C PRO A 90 -0.82 12.83 -13.79
N ASP A 91 -0.56 12.04 -14.82
CA ASP A 91 0.74 11.37 -15.02
C ASP A 91 1.76 12.34 -15.65
N THR A 92 2.16 13.36 -14.88
CA THR A 92 3.14 14.38 -15.31
C THR A 92 4.23 14.56 -14.26
N VAL A 93 5.40 15.03 -14.71
CA VAL A 93 6.55 15.35 -13.82
C VAL A 93 6.12 16.31 -12.71
N GLU A 94 5.43 17.39 -13.08
CA GLU A 94 5.01 18.43 -12.14
C GLU A 94 4.00 17.90 -11.10
N ALA A 95 3.00 17.14 -11.54
CA ALA A 95 2.01 16.56 -10.63
C ALA A 95 2.65 15.58 -9.63
N HIS A 96 3.57 14.73 -10.10
CA HIS A 96 4.29 13.81 -9.22
C HIS A 96 5.24 14.50 -8.24
N LEU A 97 5.94 15.57 -8.65
CA LEU A 97 6.77 16.36 -7.75
C LEU A 97 5.94 17.06 -6.66
N ASP A 98 4.80 17.62 -7.03
CA ASP A 98 3.92 18.33 -6.09
C ASP A 98 3.37 17.39 -5.02
N ILE A 99 2.90 16.20 -5.41
CA ILE A 99 2.40 15.24 -4.43
C ILE A 99 3.55 14.62 -3.62
N ALA A 100 4.74 14.39 -4.19
CA ALA A 100 5.90 13.93 -3.43
C ALA A 100 6.24 14.93 -2.30
N LYS A 101 6.27 16.23 -2.61
CA LYS A 101 6.49 17.29 -1.62
C LYS A 101 5.45 17.26 -0.50
N LYS A 102 4.16 17.11 -0.84
CA LYS A 102 3.08 16.97 0.16
C LYS A 102 3.29 15.73 1.03
N CYS A 103 3.61 14.59 0.44
CA CYS A 103 3.88 13.34 1.18
C CYS A 103 5.02 13.50 2.18
N ARG A 104 6.13 14.13 1.76
CA ARG A 104 7.26 14.43 2.64
C ARG A 104 6.87 15.29 3.84
N ALA A 105 6.04 16.32 3.62
CA ALA A 105 5.61 17.23 4.67
C ALA A 105 4.79 16.54 5.79
N VAL A 106 4.14 15.41 5.48
CA VAL A 106 3.35 14.61 6.43
C VAL A 106 3.99 13.25 6.75
N ASN A 107 5.29 13.09 6.50
CA ASN A 107 6.08 11.87 6.78
C ASN A 107 5.59 10.60 6.05
N LEU A 108 4.90 10.74 4.92
CA LEU A 108 4.55 9.63 4.03
C LEU A 108 5.73 9.31 3.10
N PHE A 109 6.85 8.84 3.67
CA PHE A 109 8.10 8.67 2.94
C PHE A 109 8.04 7.61 1.82
N ALA A 110 7.31 6.51 2.03
CA ALA A 110 7.15 5.49 0.99
C ALA A 110 6.41 6.05 -0.24
N GLN A 111 5.37 6.86 -0.01
CA GLN A 111 4.60 7.52 -1.06
C GLN A 111 5.42 8.63 -1.74
N HIS A 112 6.19 9.40 -0.97
CA HIS A 112 7.15 10.37 -1.50
C HIS A 112 8.13 9.69 -2.47
N ASP A 113 8.78 8.61 -2.04
CA ASP A 113 9.75 7.89 -2.87
C ASP A 113 9.09 7.29 -4.11
N PHE A 114 7.90 6.69 -3.96
CA PHE A 114 7.12 6.20 -5.10
C PHE A 114 6.93 7.28 -6.16
N HIS A 115 6.50 8.48 -5.77
CA HIS A 115 6.26 9.56 -6.72
C HIS A 115 7.55 10.12 -7.34
N LEU A 116 8.66 10.17 -6.60
CA LEU A 116 9.96 10.51 -7.17
C LEU A 116 10.41 9.48 -8.22
N HIS A 117 10.16 8.18 -8.02
CA HIS A 117 10.42 7.18 -9.04
C HIS A 117 9.53 7.35 -10.28
N GLN A 118 8.28 7.80 -10.11
CA GLN A 118 7.43 8.16 -11.26
C GLN A 118 8.00 9.35 -12.04
N VAL A 119 8.58 10.34 -11.36
CA VAL A 119 9.29 11.42 -12.05
C VAL A 119 10.47 10.87 -12.86
N LEU A 120 11.29 9.97 -12.31
CA LEU A 120 12.40 9.37 -13.08
C LEU A 120 11.93 8.49 -14.25
N ARG A 121 10.73 7.92 -14.19
CA ARG A 121 10.12 7.24 -15.33
C ARG A 121 9.81 8.22 -16.47
N LEU A 122 9.32 9.41 -16.13
CA LEU A 122 8.91 10.43 -17.11
C LEU A 122 10.08 11.30 -17.59
N ASP A 123 11.05 11.57 -16.71
CA ASP A 123 12.24 12.37 -16.93
C ASP A 123 13.47 11.64 -16.32
N PRO A 124 14.08 10.70 -17.07
CA PRO A 124 15.17 9.87 -16.57
C PRO A 124 16.44 10.65 -16.19
N ASP A 125 16.65 11.82 -16.76
CA ASP A 125 17.84 12.64 -16.52
C ASP A 125 17.63 13.68 -15.42
N ASN A 126 16.50 13.63 -14.70
CA ASN A 126 16.17 14.55 -13.62
C ASN A 126 17.17 14.47 -12.45
N THR A 127 18.20 15.30 -12.53
CA THR A 127 19.30 15.31 -11.55
C THR A 127 18.81 15.68 -10.14
N TYR A 128 17.82 16.56 -10.04
CA TYR A 128 17.22 16.98 -8.77
C TYR A 128 16.55 15.79 -8.07
N VAL A 129 15.71 15.02 -8.77
CA VAL A 129 15.02 13.86 -8.20
C VAL A 129 15.99 12.74 -7.85
N ARG A 130 17.00 12.51 -8.69
CA ARG A 130 18.08 11.55 -8.39
C ARG A 130 18.76 11.89 -7.06
N GLN A 131 19.08 13.16 -6.83
CA GLN A 131 19.65 13.59 -5.54
C GLN A 131 18.68 13.39 -4.36
N GLN A 132 17.38 13.68 -4.55
CA GLN A 132 16.36 13.45 -3.50
C GLN A 132 16.23 11.97 -3.11
N LEU A 133 16.39 11.06 -4.07
CA LEU A 133 16.39 9.60 -3.87
C LEU A 133 17.75 9.05 -3.37
N GLY A 134 18.75 9.92 -3.15
CA GLY A 134 20.06 9.54 -2.65
C GLY A 134 21.01 8.97 -3.71
N TYR A 135 20.74 9.20 -5.00
CA TYR A 135 21.72 8.89 -6.04
C TYR A 135 22.85 9.92 -6.04
N VAL A 136 24.06 9.42 -6.21
CA VAL A 136 25.28 10.19 -6.44
C VAL A 136 25.81 9.92 -7.84
N LYS A 137 26.43 10.92 -8.46
CA LYS A 137 27.04 10.78 -9.78
C LYS A 137 28.52 10.43 -9.62
N ILE A 138 28.92 9.25 -10.08
CA ILE A 138 30.30 8.76 -10.05
C ILE A 138 30.76 8.59 -11.50
N GLY A 139 31.66 9.46 -11.94
CA GLY A 139 32.02 9.55 -13.36
C GLY A 139 30.81 9.91 -14.22
N ASN A 140 30.45 9.02 -15.15
CA ASN A 140 29.31 9.21 -16.05
C ASN A 140 28.07 8.38 -15.65
N GLU A 141 28.10 7.72 -14.47
CA GLU A 141 27.04 6.85 -13.99
C GLU A 141 26.38 7.41 -12.72
N TRP A 142 25.08 7.20 -12.58
CA TRP A 142 24.36 7.43 -11.33
C TRP A 142 24.35 6.15 -10.50
N ARG A 143 24.74 6.23 -9.23
CA ARG A 143 24.70 5.13 -8.27
C ARG A 143 23.91 5.53 -7.04
N GLN A 144 23.13 4.61 -6.49
CA GLN A 144 22.46 4.83 -5.22
C GLN A 144 23.45 4.50 -4.12
N GLU A 145 23.77 5.46 -3.25
CA GLU A 145 24.54 5.15 -2.04
C GLU A 145 23.63 4.29 -1.16
N ASP A 146 24.10 3.15 -0.67
CA ASP A 146 23.29 2.26 0.18
C ASP A 146 22.80 3.02 1.42
N VAL A 147 21.54 3.46 1.38
CA VAL A 147 20.84 4.21 2.45
C VAL A 147 20.85 3.42 3.78
N LEU A 148 21.18 2.13 3.74
CA LEU A 148 21.38 1.26 4.89
C LEU A 148 22.58 1.63 5.77
N MET A 149 23.59 2.36 5.27
CA MET A 149 24.76 2.73 6.09
C MET A 149 24.53 3.90 7.05
N ARG A 150 23.44 4.68 6.90
CA ARG A 150 23.12 5.81 7.80
C ARG A 150 22.27 5.44 9.02
N GLN A 151 21.76 4.22 9.11
CA GLN A 151 20.97 3.74 10.26
C GLN A 151 21.77 2.86 11.23
N GLN A 152 23.06 2.62 10.98
CA GLN A 152 23.93 1.78 11.82
C GLN A 152 25.11 2.54 12.45
N GLY A 153 25.07 3.88 12.46
CA GLY A 153 26.05 4.74 13.12
C GLY A 153 25.49 5.37 14.39
#